data_AF-A0A1G8W6U3-F1
#
_entry.id   AF-A0A1G8W6U3-F1
#
_cell.length_a   1.000
_cell.length_b   1.000
_cell.length_c   1.000
_cell.angle_alpha   90.00
_cell.angle_beta   90.00
_cell.angle_gamma   90.00
#
_symmetry.space_group_name_H-M   'P 1'
#
loop_
_entity.id
_entity.type
_entity.pdbx_description
1 polymer ?
#
loop_
_entity_poly.entity_id
_entity_poly.type
_entity_poly.pdbx_seq_one_letter_code
_entity_poly.pdbx_strand_id
1 'polypeptide(L)'
;MSVFLHELKKLWNPKVLLGVVLISLLFYEFFLSFEIEHFPNGRPALDIKRIYVEMIEDYGNEMNKAEFEDFQKKLQTAKKEAGIYLKNNDMAQELGVTSYEEYRNILNKAESGTDVYEKIDNLHAKIMFDKGVDVFWEIQGFETILSDYKQRGQLNMGGSMHFSVQKRVDKIYKETDFQSILPFQVYNNYVNLIKYTGILIMIVIFIVIGRLYLPDKKKGLLQLQYTTKMGRGLFWSKLSAGMVTTFILTTMYLGLFFLLYSRNETSMFWSSELSSFSLVGQMLSWYDFTFLEYIGVTVAIIYTLAFCTAAISAMISSIVPNYMTLVGFQIPVAILLALLISSFLLVHVFSIMNALWVYWLIFIGLVAGSGGILFFRSRREKRADIT
;
A
#
# COMPACT_ATOMS: atom_id res chain seq x y z
N MET A 1 32.05 9.48 22.08
CA MET A 1 31.20 10.35 21.23
C MET A 1 31.83 10.62 19.86
N SER A 2 33.14 10.94 19.78
CA SER A 2 33.86 11.19 18.50
C SER A 2 33.81 10.03 17.50
N VAL A 3 33.96 8.78 17.96
CA VAL A 3 33.95 7.58 17.09
C VAL A 3 32.59 7.33 16.46
N PHE A 4 31.51 7.44 17.23
CA PHE A 4 30.14 7.29 16.71
C PHE A 4 29.83 8.30 15.60
N LEU A 5 30.19 9.58 15.80
CA LEU A 5 29.99 10.62 14.79
C LEU A 5 30.83 10.38 13.54
N HIS A 6 32.03 9.82 13.68
CA HIS A 6 32.85 9.43 12.55
C HIS A 6 32.23 8.30 11.74
N GLU A 7 31.70 7.27 12.42
CA GLU A 7 30.97 6.17 11.77
C GLU A 7 29.69 6.66 11.07
N LEU A 8 28.96 7.58 11.69
CA LEU A 8 27.82 8.24 11.06
C LEU A 8 28.24 8.98 9.79
N LYS A 9 29.24 9.87 9.87
CA LYS A 9 29.76 10.61 8.72
C LYS A 9 30.25 9.69 7.59
N LYS A 10 30.78 8.52 7.93
CA LYS A 10 31.24 7.52 6.96
C LYS A 10 30.08 6.92 6.15
N LEU A 11 28.95 6.64 6.79
CA LEU A 11 27.74 6.14 6.13
C LEU A 11 27.11 7.22 5.23
N TRP A 12 27.10 8.47 5.69
CA TRP A 12 26.60 9.63 4.96
C TRP A 12 27.60 10.16 3.90
N ASN A 13 28.08 9.26 3.04
CA ASN A 13 29.00 9.60 1.97
C ASN A 13 28.25 10.24 0.78
N PRO A 14 28.58 11.47 0.36
CA PRO A 14 27.83 12.17 -0.69
C PRO A 14 27.73 11.41 -2.02
N LYS A 15 28.78 10.69 -2.43
CA LYS A 15 28.78 9.93 -3.69
C LYS A 15 27.78 8.78 -3.66
N VAL A 16 27.63 8.13 -2.51
CA VAL A 16 26.65 7.04 -2.34
C VAL A 16 25.25 7.58 -2.17
N LEU A 17 25.08 8.68 -1.43
CA LEU A 17 23.79 9.33 -1.30
C LEU A 17 23.28 9.85 -2.65
N LEU A 18 24.16 10.36 -3.52
CA LEU A 18 23.79 10.73 -4.89
C LEU A 18 23.28 9.51 -5.69
N GLY A 19 23.96 8.36 -5.60
CA GLY A 19 23.50 7.12 -6.22
C GLY A 19 22.15 6.64 -5.67
N VAL A 20 21.95 6.75 -4.35
CA VAL A 20 20.67 6.46 -3.69
C VAL A 20 19.55 7.36 -4.21
N VAL A 21 19.81 8.67 -4.36
CA VAL A 21 18.84 9.61 -4.94
C VAL A 21 18.49 9.21 -6.37
N LEU A 22 19.48 8.92 -7.23
CA LEU A 22 19.24 8.50 -8.61
C LEU A 22 18.40 7.22 -8.69
N ILE A 23 18.72 6.20 -7.89
CA ILE A 23 17.93 4.96 -7.81
C ILE A 23 16.51 5.26 -7.33
N SER A 24 16.35 6.16 -6.36
CA SER A 24 15.03 6.51 -5.83
C SER A 24 14.18 7.25 -6.87
N LEU A 25 14.77 8.12 -7.69
CA LEU A 25 14.08 8.80 -8.77
C LEU A 25 13.63 7.81 -9.86
N LEU A 26 14.51 6.89 -10.26
CA LEU A 26 14.12 5.83 -11.21
C LEU A 26 13.03 4.93 -10.64
N PHE A 27 13.15 4.55 -9.36
CA PHE A 27 12.15 3.72 -8.70
C PHE A 27 10.80 4.43 -8.59
N TYR A 28 10.82 5.74 -8.30
CA TYR A 28 9.63 6.57 -8.32
C TYR A 28 8.93 6.51 -9.67
N GLU A 29 9.68 6.74 -10.75
CA GLU A 29 9.15 6.73 -12.12
C GLU A 29 8.55 5.38 -12.51
N PHE A 30 9.17 4.27 -12.11
CA PHE A 30 8.69 2.94 -12.49
C PHE A 30 7.54 2.40 -11.64
N PHE A 31 7.43 2.81 -10.37
CA PHE A 31 6.54 2.13 -9.41
C PHE A 31 5.61 3.05 -8.61
N LEU A 32 5.88 4.35 -8.53
CA LEU A 32 5.11 5.28 -7.67
C LEU A 32 4.42 6.40 -8.44
N SER A 33 5.00 6.90 -9.53
CA SER A 33 4.49 8.06 -10.28
C SER A 33 3.03 7.86 -10.71
N PHE A 34 2.72 6.71 -11.31
CA PHE A 34 1.38 6.37 -11.79
C PHE A 34 0.31 6.50 -10.70
N GLU A 35 0.58 5.98 -9.51
CA GLU A 35 -0.35 5.97 -8.36
C GLU A 35 -0.51 7.36 -7.71
N ILE A 36 0.33 8.33 -8.08
CA ILE A 36 0.23 9.72 -7.59
C ILE A 36 -0.39 10.61 -8.68
N GLU A 37 0.06 10.48 -9.93
CA GLU A 37 -0.34 11.37 -11.01
C GLU A 37 -1.71 11.04 -11.60
N HIS A 38 -2.09 9.77 -11.56
CA HIS A 38 -3.34 9.29 -12.15
C HIS A 38 -4.33 8.81 -11.09
N PHE A 39 -4.26 9.31 -9.85
CA PHE A 39 -5.21 8.92 -8.82
C PHE A 39 -6.38 9.92 -8.69
N PRO A 40 -7.66 9.47 -8.70
CA PRO A 40 -8.14 8.15 -9.12
C PRO A 40 -7.98 7.90 -10.63
N ASN A 41 -7.72 6.64 -11.01
CA ASN A 41 -7.36 6.30 -12.38
C ASN A 41 -8.59 6.16 -13.28
N GLY A 42 -8.89 7.21 -14.03
CA GLY A 42 -9.94 7.24 -15.04
C GLY A 42 -11.35 7.21 -14.47
N ARG A 43 -12.32 6.99 -15.36
CA ARG A 43 -13.74 6.86 -15.01
C ARG A 43 -14.19 5.40 -15.14
N PRO A 44 -15.04 4.89 -14.23
CA PRO A 44 -15.79 5.62 -13.21
C PRO A 44 -15.07 5.81 -11.87
N ALA A 45 -13.78 5.46 -11.74
CA ALA A 45 -13.06 5.54 -10.46
C ALA A 45 -13.03 6.96 -9.86
N LEU A 46 -12.88 7.98 -10.72
CA LEU A 46 -12.97 9.39 -10.34
C LEU A 46 -14.36 9.74 -9.78
N ASP A 47 -15.42 9.32 -10.48
CA ASP A 47 -16.81 9.61 -10.11
C ASP A 47 -17.17 8.88 -8.81
N ILE A 48 -16.69 7.65 -8.63
CA ILE A 48 -16.84 6.89 -7.38
C ILE A 48 -16.19 7.65 -6.22
N LYS A 49 -14.93 8.10 -6.34
CA LYS A 49 -14.27 8.87 -5.26
C LYS A 49 -15.10 10.12 -4.92
N ARG A 50 -15.58 10.86 -5.92
CA ARG A 50 -16.36 12.08 -5.70
C ARG A 50 -17.67 11.78 -4.96
N ILE A 51 -18.42 10.77 -5.38
CA ILE A 51 -19.65 10.34 -4.68
C ILE A 51 -19.34 9.96 -3.24
N TYR A 52 -18.24 9.25 -2.98
CA TYR A 52 -17.82 8.94 -1.62
C TYR A 52 -17.44 10.17 -0.79
N VAL A 53 -16.84 11.20 -1.38
CA VAL A 53 -16.57 12.47 -0.68
C VAL A 53 -17.89 13.14 -0.30
N GLU A 54 -18.84 13.23 -1.22
CA GLU A 54 -20.19 13.76 -0.94
C GLU A 54 -20.89 12.96 0.16
N MET A 55 -20.75 11.63 0.17
CA MET A 55 -21.29 10.78 1.23
C MET A 55 -20.67 11.10 2.60
N ILE A 56 -19.35 11.37 2.67
CA ILE A 56 -18.71 11.77 3.93
C ILE A 56 -19.26 13.12 4.40
N GLU A 57 -19.47 14.07 3.49
CA GLU A 57 -20.02 15.40 3.81
C GLU A 57 -21.46 15.32 4.30
N ASP A 58 -22.29 14.47 3.68
CA ASP A 58 -23.72 14.39 3.98
C ASP A 58 -24.05 13.45 5.14
N TYR A 59 -23.31 12.34 5.30
CA TYR A 59 -23.65 11.25 6.22
C TYR A 59 -22.58 11.03 7.31
N GLY A 60 -21.38 11.59 7.17
CA GLY A 60 -20.24 11.27 8.03
C GLY A 60 -19.53 9.98 7.62
N ASN A 61 -18.86 9.29 8.54
CA ASN A 61 -18.03 8.12 8.20
C ASN A 61 -18.79 6.80 8.06
N GLU A 62 -20.10 6.80 8.29
CA GLU A 62 -20.97 5.62 8.24
C GLU A 62 -22.28 5.97 7.52
N MET A 63 -22.91 4.98 6.88
CA MET A 63 -24.19 5.14 6.20
C MET A 63 -25.26 4.24 6.81
N ASN A 64 -26.15 4.84 7.58
CA ASN A 64 -27.30 4.18 8.17
C ASN A 64 -28.43 3.97 7.15
N LYS A 65 -29.53 3.36 7.58
CA LYS A 65 -30.66 3.01 6.69
C LYS A 65 -31.35 4.23 6.07
N ALA A 66 -31.54 5.31 6.83
CA ALA A 66 -32.22 6.51 6.31
C ALA A 66 -31.34 7.23 5.28
N GLU A 67 -30.04 7.30 5.54
CA GLU A 67 -29.03 7.85 4.61
C GLU A 67 -28.91 6.98 3.35
N PHE A 68 -29.03 5.66 3.48
CA PHE A 68 -29.09 4.77 2.32
C PHE A 68 -30.34 5.00 1.45
N GLU A 69 -31.50 5.26 2.06
CA GLU A 69 -32.71 5.64 1.33
C GLU A 69 -32.55 7.00 0.62
N ASP A 70 -31.84 7.94 1.22
CA ASP A 70 -31.45 9.21 0.59
C ASP A 70 -30.49 9.01 -0.59
N PHE A 71 -29.45 8.18 -0.41
CA PHE A 71 -28.51 7.80 -1.47
C PHE A 71 -29.23 7.19 -2.68
N GLN A 72 -30.24 6.34 -2.45
CA GLN A 72 -31.08 5.80 -3.52
C GLN A 72 -31.86 6.88 -4.27
N LYS A 73 -32.35 7.93 -3.59
CA LYS A 73 -33.02 9.06 -4.23
C LYS A 73 -32.07 9.87 -5.10
N LYS A 74 -30.81 10.06 -4.67
CA LYS A 74 -29.78 10.71 -5.49
C LYS A 74 -29.53 9.94 -6.78
N LEU A 75 -29.39 8.62 -6.72
CA LEU A 75 -29.30 7.77 -7.91
C LEU A 75 -30.51 7.93 -8.84
N GLN A 76 -31.73 7.92 -8.30
CA GLN A 76 -32.95 8.13 -9.11
C GLN A 76 -32.99 9.52 -9.76
N THR A 77 -32.42 10.53 -9.11
CA THR A 77 -32.31 11.89 -9.65
C THR A 77 -31.33 11.91 -10.83
N ALA A 78 -30.14 11.31 -10.67
CA ALA A 78 -29.17 11.17 -11.76
C ALA A 78 -29.77 10.42 -12.97
N LYS A 79 -30.51 9.34 -12.75
CA LYS A 79 -31.19 8.60 -13.83
C LYS A 79 -32.24 9.44 -14.57
N LYS A 80 -32.98 10.29 -13.86
CA LYS A 80 -33.92 11.24 -14.49
C LYS A 80 -33.20 12.27 -15.35
N GLU A 81 -32.08 12.81 -14.87
CA GLU A 81 -31.25 13.75 -15.63
C GLU A 81 -30.66 13.10 -16.89
N ALA A 82 -30.13 11.87 -16.79
CA ALA A 82 -29.71 11.09 -17.95
C ALA A 82 -30.87 10.86 -18.95
N GLY A 83 -32.09 10.60 -18.45
CA GLY A 83 -33.29 10.51 -19.27
C GLY A 83 -33.62 11.81 -20.02
N ILE A 84 -33.45 12.98 -19.38
CA ILE A 84 -33.61 14.28 -20.06
C ILE A 84 -32.58 14.45 -21.17
N TYR A 85 -31.33 14.05 -20.93
CA TYR A 85 -30.30 14.06 -21.97
C TYR A 85 -30.66 13.16 -23.16
N LEU A 86 -31.12 11.93 -22.90
CA LEU A 86 -31.51 10.97 -23.95
C LEU A 86 -32.70 11.47 -24.77
N LYS A 87 -33.72 12.06 -24.12
CA LYS A 87 -34.88 12.64 -24.83
C LYS A 87 -34.50 13.73 -25.82
N ASN A 88 -33.40 14.43 -25.59
CA ASN A 88 -32.92 15.51 -26.46
C ASN A 88 -31.80 15.07 -27.41
N ASN A 89 -31.54 13.76 -27.53
CA ASN A 89 -30.49 13.21 -28.36
C ASN A 89 -31.07 12.48 -29.58
N ASP A 90 -30.75 12.95 -30.78
CA ASP A 90 -31.32 12.43 -32.04
C ASP A 90 -31.13 10.91 -32.20
N MET A 91 -29.92 10.39 -31.91
CA MET A 91 -29.64 8.95 -32.03
C MET A 91 -30.41 8.12 -30.98
N ALA A 92 -30.66 8.68 -29.80
CA ALA A 92 -31.51 8.03 -28.80
C ALA A 92 -32.98 8.04 -29.23
N GLN A 93 -33.45 9.14 -29.83
CA GLN A 93 -34.81 9.23 -30.38
C GLN A 93 -35.04 8.23 -31.53
N GLU A 94 -34.07 8.06 -32.44
CA GLU A 94 -34.13 7.05 -33.50
C GLU A 94 -34.24 5.62 -32.96
N LEU A 95 -33.62 5.36 -31.81
CA LEU A 95 -33.70 4.07 -31.11
C LEU A 95 -34.94 3.94 -30.21
N GLY A 96 -35.79 4.98 -30.13
CA GLY A 96 -36.95 5.01 -29.22
C GLY A 96 -36.58 5.04 -27.74
N VAL A 97 -35.37 5.48 -27.40
CA VAL A 97 -34.83 5.52 -26.03
C VAL A 97 -35.16 6.86 -25.37
N THR A 98 -35.94 6.81 -24.29
CA THR A 98 -36.40 8.03 -23.57
C THR A 98 -36.02 8.06 -22.10
N SER A 99 -35.42 6.98 -21.58
CA SER A 99 -35.00 6.83 -20.20
C SER A 99 -33.65 6.10 -20.10
N TYR A 100 -32.98 6.26 -18.95
CA TYR A 100 -31.73 5.55 -18.67
C TYR A 100 -31.93 4.02 -18.63
N GLU A 101 -33.07 3.56 -18.10
CA GLU A 101 -33.40 2.14 -18.02
C GLU A 101 -33.58 1.51 -19.40
N GLU A 102 -34.30 2.17 -20.31
CA GLU A 102 -34.46 1.73 -21.70
C GLU A 102 -33.10 1.67 -22.40
N TYR A 103 -32.31 2.75 -22.27
CA TYR A 103 -30.96 2.84 -22.80
C TYR A 103 -30.10 1.65 -22.36
N ARG A 104 -30.05 1.39 -21.04
CA ARG A 104 -29.24 0.31 -20.48
C ARG A 104 -29.77 -1.07 -20.86
N ASN A 105 -31.09 -1.24 -20.93
CA ASN A 105 -31.72 -2.49 -21.31
C ASN A 105 -31.40 -2.86 -22.77
N ILE A 106 -31.47 -1.90 -23.71
CA ILE A 106 -31.07 -2.13 -25.10
C ILE A 106 -29.57 -2.43 -25.17
N LEU A 107 -28.73 -1.61 -24.53
CA LEU A 107 -27.28 -1.80 -24.55
C LEU A 107 -26.86 -3.19 -24.04
N ASN A 108 -27.51 -3.71 -23.01
CA ASN A 108 -27.20 -5.02 -22.43
C ASN A 108 -27.77 -6.22 -23.23
N LYS A 109 -28.81 -6.03 -24.04
CA LYS A 109 -29.54 -7.13 -24.72
C LYS A 109 -29.39 -7.15 -26.23
N ALA A 110 -28.94 -6.06 -26.85
CA ALA A 110 -28.78 -5.99 -28.29
C ALA A 110 -27.76 -7.05 -28.75
N GLU A 111 -28.15 -7.84 -29.75
CA GLU A 111 -27.31 -8.91 -30.30
C GLU A 111 -26.23 -8.32 -31.21
N SER A 112 -24.99 -8.75 -31.01
CA SER A 112 -23.85 -8.29 -31.83
C SER A 112 -24.09 -8.59 -33.31
N GLY A 113 -23.78 -7.61 -34.18
CA GLY A 113 -23.98 -7.70 -35.62
C GLY A 113 -25.37 -7.27 -36.11
N THR A 114 -26.23 -6.76 -35.22
CA THR A 114 -27.51 -6.13 -35.60
C THR A 114 -27.39 -4.62 -35.73
N ASP A 115 -28.23 -4.00 -36.58
CA ASP A 115 -28.32 -2.54 -36.74
C ASP A 115 -28.61 -1.83 -35.39
N VAL A 116 -29.45 -2.44 -34.56
CA VAL A 116 -29.76 -1.93 -33.22
C VAL A 116 -28.51 -1.92 -32.33
N TYR A 117 -27.69 -2.97 -32.37
CA TYR A 117 -26.44 -3.05 -31.61
C TYR A 117 -25.45 -1.97 -32.06
N GLU A 118 -25.23 -1.79 -33.36
CA GLU A 118 -24.30 -0.78 -33.88
C GLU A 118 -24.73 0.64 -33.47
N LYS A 119 -26.03 0.94 -33.55
CA LYS A 119 -26.59 2.24 -33.16
C LYS A 119 -26.48 2.50 -31.66
N ILE A 120 -26.84 1.53 -30.81
CA ILE A 120 -26.77 1.72 -29.35
C ILE A 120 -25.32 1.79 -28.86
N ASP A 121 -24.40 1.03 -29.47
CA ASP A 121 -22.98 1.06 -29.17
C ASP A 121 -22.35 2.39 -29.57
N ASN A 122 -22.68 2.92 -30.75
CA ASN A 122 -22.25 4.25 -31.18
C ASN A 122 -22.80 5.35 -30.26
N LEU A 123 -24.09 5.28 -29.90
CA LEU A 123 -24.68 6.20 -28.92
C LEU A 123 -23.94 6.12 -27.57
N HIS A 124 -23.63 4.92 -27.08
CA HIS A 124 -22.86 4.72 -25.86
C HIS A 124 -21.46 5.32 -25.96
N ALA A 125 -20.72 5.02 -27.02
CA ALA A 125 -19.39 5.55 -27.24
C ALA A 125 -19.39 7.09 -27.27
N LYS A 126 -20.37 7.69 -27.97
CA LYS A 126 -20.49 9.14 -28.05
C LYS A 126 -20.85 9.79 -26.72
N ILE A 127 -21.72 9.18 -25.92
CA ILE A 127 -22.08 9.67 -24.58
C ILE A 127 -20.89 9.58 -23.65
N MET A 128 -20.24 8.43 -23.60
CA MET A 128 -19.24 8.10 -22.58
C MET A 128 -17.86 8.65 -22.90
N PHE A 129 -17.42 8.56 -24.16
CA PHE A 129 -16.04 8.82 -24.56
C PHE A 129 -15.89 10.09 -25.40
N ASP A 130 -16.79 10.35 -26.35
CA ASP A 130 -16.65 11.56 -27.20
C ASP A 130 -17.10 12.83 -26.46
N LYS A 131 -18.30 12.79 -25.87
CA LYS A 131 -18.88 13.91 -25.13
C LYS A 131 -18.56 13.88 -23.64
N GLY A 132 -18.22 12.70 -23.08
CA GLY A 132 -17.89 12.55 -21.67
C GLY A 132 -18.99 13.02 -20.72
N VAL A 133 -20.25 12.68 -20.99
CA VAL A 133 -21.40 13.19 -20.22
C VAL A 133 -21.36 12.66 -18.78
N ASP A 134 -21.16 13.56 -17.82
CA ASP A 134 -20.87 13.25 -16.40
C ASP A 134 -21.92 12.34 -15.75
N VAL A 135 -23.21 12.65 -15.91
CA VAL A 135 -24.30 11.92 -15.23
C VAL A 135 -24.30 10.41 -15.54
N PHE A 136 -23.84 9.99 -16.73
CA PHE A 136 -23.77 8.58 -17.08
C PHE A 136 -22.64 7.85 -16.36
N TRP A 137 -21.52 8.53 -16.12
CA TRP A 137 -20.41 8.01 -15.31
C TRP A 137 -20.78 7.98 -13.82
N GLU A 138 -21.46 9.01 -13.33
CA GLU A 138 -21.98 9.08 -11.96
C GLU A 138 -22.96 7.95 -11.67
N ILE A 139 -23.90 7.66 -12.59
CA ILE A 139 -24.84 6.55 -12.40
C ILE A 139 -24.09 5.22 -12.22
N GLN A 140 -23.01 4.98 -12.96
CA GLN A 140 -22.18 3.77 -12.75
C GLN A 140 -21.52 3.76 -11.37
N GLY A 141 -21.05 4.91 -10.89
CA GLY A 141 -20.51 5.05 -9.54
C GLY A 141 -21.56 4.76 -8.47
N PHE A 142 -22.74 5.37 -8.57
CA PHE A 142 -23.87 5.11 -7.68
C PHE A 142 -24.30 3.64 -7.70
N GLU A 143 -24.40 3.02 -8.88
CA GLU A 143 -24.80 1.61 -9.03
C GLU A 143 -23.76 0.67 -8.40
N THR A 144 -22.47 1.00 -8.52
CA THR A 144 -21.36 0.25 -7.89
C THR A 144 -21.49 0.31 -6.36
N ILE A 145 -21.57 1.51 -5.78
CA ILE A 145 -21.69 1.70 -4.33
C ILE A 145 -22.98 1.05 -3.79
N LEU A 146 -24.10 1.18 -4.51
CA LEU A 146 -25.37 0.56 -4.16
C LEU A 146 -25.26 -0.97 -4.14
N SER A 147 -24.55 -1.55 -5.11
CA SER A 147 -24.30 -2.98 -5.19
C SER A 147 -23.46 -3.45 -4.00
N ASP A 148 -22.34 -2.78 -3.72
CA ASP A 148 -21.44 -3.11 -2.60
C ASP A 148 -22.18 -3.03 -1.27
N TYR A 149 -22.96 -1.98 -1.04
CA TYR A 149 -23.75 -1.84 0.19
C TYR A 149 -24.83 -2.91 0.32
N LYS A 150 -25.49 -3.33 -0.76
CA LYS A 150 -26.50 -4.41 -0.72
C LYS A 150 -25.88 -5.78 -0.48
N GLN A 151 -24.65 -5.99 -0.95
CA GLN A 151 -23.90 -7.23 -0.76
C GLN A 151 -23.11 -7.25 0.56
N ARG A 152 -23.14 -6.17 1.34
CA ARG A 152 -22.44 -6.10 2.63
C ARG A 152 -22.88 -7.26 3.54
N GLY A 153 -21.92 -7.91 4.18
CA GLY A 153 -22.16 -9.12 4.98
C GLY A 153 -22.28 -10.43 4.18
N GLN A 154 -22.36 -10.39 2.85
CA GLN A 154 -22.32 -11.59 2.01
C GLN A 154 -20.88 -11.88 1.57
N LEU A 155 -20.18 -12.70 2.34
CA LEU A 155 -18.86 -13.20 1.93
C LEU A 155 -19.00 -14.47 1.10
N ASN A 156 -18.93 -14.32 -0.22
CA ASN A 156 -18.75 -15.44 -1.13
C ASN A 156 -17.28 -15.90 -1.12
N MET A 157 -16.80 -16.38 0.03
CA MET A 157 -15.53 -17.11 0.08
C MET A 157 -15.82 -18.56 -0.27
N GLY A 158 -15.51 -18.97 -1.51
CA GLY A 158 -15.67 -20.35 -1.94
C GLY A 158 -14.92 -21.33 -1.02
N GLY A 159 -15.64 -22.32 -0.50
CA GLY A 159 -15.11 -23.36 0.39
C GLY A 159 -15.61 -23.27 1.84
N SER A 160 -15.36 -24.30 2.64
CA SER A 160 -15.67 -24.30 4.08
C SER A 160 -14.73 -23.33 4.80
N MET A 161 -15.20 -22.13 5.10
CA MET A 161 -14.49 -21.13 5.88
C MET A 161 -14.03 -21.72 7.23
N HIS A 162 -12.77 -21.49 7.61
CA HIS A 162 -12.28 -21.93 8.91
C HIS A 162 -13.10 -21.26 10.03
N PHE A 163 -13.48 -22.00 11.07
CA PHE A 163 -14.40 -21.54 12.12
C PHE A 163 -14.01 -20.19 12.76
N SER A 164 -12.70 -19.94 12.92
CA SER A 164 -12.21 -18.66 13.47
C SER A 164 -12.47 -17.46 12.56
N VAL A 165 -12.41 -17.64 11.24
CA VAL A 165 -12.69 -16.60 10.24
C VAL A 165 -14.18 -16.30 10.22
N GLN A 166 -15.01 -17.35 10.19
CA GLN A 166 -16.47 -17.23 10.27
C GLN A 166 -16.88 -16.43 11.52
N LYS A 167 -16.34 -16.82 12.69
CA LYS A 167 -16.61 -16.12 13.96
C LYS A 167 -16.22 -14.65 13.93
N ARG A 168 -15.12 -14.29 13.26
CA ARG A 168 -14.68 -12.89 13.12
C ARG A 168 -15.60 -12.11 12.21
N VAL A 169 -15.99 -12.67 11.07
CA VAL A 169 -16.93 -12.05 10.14
C VAL A 169 -18.28 -11.82 10.81
N ASP A 170 -18.82 -12.83 11.48
CA ASP A 170 -20.11 -12.74 12.19
C ASP A 170 -20.06 -11.68 13.29
N LYS A 171 -18.90 -11.53 13.96
CA LYS A 171 -18.68 -10.50 14.97
C LYS A 171 -18.74 -9.11 14.33
N ILE A 172 -17.95 -8.86 13.28
CA ILE A 172 -17.91 -7.55 12.59
C ILE A 172 -19.31 -7.19 12.07
N TYR A 173 -20.00 -8.14 11.44
CA TYR A 173 -21.35 -7.93 10.92
C TYR A 173 -22.32 -7.51 12.04
N LYS A 174 -22.27 -8.16 13.20
CA LYS A 174 -23.14 -7.83 14.35
C LYS A 174 -22.80 -6.49 14.99
N GLU A 175 -21.53 -6.10 14.99
CA GLU A 175 -21.07 -4.88 15.67
C GLU A 175 -21.18 -3.63 14.80
N THR A 176 -20.93 -3.74 13.48
CA THR A 176 -20.77 -2.58 12.57
C THR A 176 -21.76 -2.58 11.40
N ASP A 177 -22.39 -3.71 11.08
CA ASP A 177 -23.20 -3.91 9.85
C ASP A 177 -22.48 -3.47 8.56
N PHE A 178 -21.14 -3.39 8.59
CA PHE A 178 -20.29 -2.87 7.51
C PHE A 178 -20.71 -1.49 6.97
N GLN A 179 -21.24 -0.61 7.83
CA GLN A 179 -21.80 0.68 7.41
C GLN A 179 -20.74 1.74 7.07
N SER A 180 -19.47 1.49 7.39
CA SER A 180 -18.37 2.43 7.15
C SER A 180 -18.22 2.83 5.68
N ILE A 181 -17.93 4.10 5.45
CA ILE A 181 -17.77 4.75 4.14
C ILE A 181 -16.27 4.93 3.85
N LEU A 182 -15.67 3.95 3.16
CA LEU A 182 -14.27 4.02 2.71
C LEU A 182 -14.21 3.47 1.27
N PRO A 183 -13.71 4.22 0.27
CA PRO A 183 -13.61 3.70 -1.09
C PRO A 183 -12.50 2.66 -1.24
N PHE A 184 -12.78 1.56 -1.96
CA PHE A 184 -11.75 0.59 -2.32
C PHE A 184 -10.56 1.23 -3.07
N GLN A 185 -10.83 2.20 -3.95
CA GLN A 185 -9.82 2.90 -4.72
C GLN A 185 -8.82 3.64 -3.82
N VAL A 186 -9.32 4.30 -2.75
CA VAL A 186 -8.49 5.00 -1.76
C VAL A 186 -7.61 4.01 -0.99
N TYR A 187 -8.21 2.93 -0.49
CA TYR A 187 -7.49 1.87 0.21
C TYR A 187 -6.40 1.25 -0.67
N ASN A 188 -6.76 0.84 -1.90
CA ASN A 188 -5.85 0.16 -2.82
C ASN A 188 -4.69 1.07 -3.26
N ASN A 189 -4.96 2.34 -3.52
CA ASN A 189 -3.93 3.33 -3.84
C ASN A 189 -2.90 3.48 -2.70
N TYR A 190 -3.38 3.62 -1.46
CA TYR A 190 -2.49 3.67 -0.30
C TYR A 190 -1.63 2.40 -0.18
N VAL A 191 -2.26 1.23 -0.29
CA VAL A 191 -1.58 -0.07 -0.19
C VAL A 191 -0.50 -0.23 -1.26
N ASN A 192 -0.79 0.16 -2.51
CA ASN A 192 0.19 0.10 -3.59
C ASN A 192 1.38 1.03 -3.33
N LEU A 193 1.12 2.27 -2.93
CA LEU A 193 2.18 3.23 -2.64
C LEU A 193 3.03 2.83 -1.44
N ILE A 194 2.43 2.42 -0.33
CA ILE A 194 3.16 2.07 0.89
C ILE A 194 3.99 0.80 0.70
N LYS A 195 3.48 -0.17 -0.07
CA LYS A 195 4.21 -1.40 -0.48
C LYS A 195 5.50 -1.05 -1.21
N TYR A 196 5.41 -0.27 -2.29
CA TYR A 196 6.58 0.11 -3.08
C TYR A 196 7.53 1.04 -2.32
N THR A 197 7.01 1.94 -1.50
CA THR A 197 7.81 2.77 -0.58
C THR A 197 8.60 1.90 0.40
N GLY A 198 7.96 0.89 1.00
CA GLY A 198 8.63 -0.06 1.89
C GLY A 198 9.78 -0.79 1.20
N ILE A 199 9.57 -1.28 -0.02
CA ILE A 199 10.62 -1.94 -0.83
C ILE A 199 11.78 -0.97 -1.11
N LEU A 200 11.49 0.26 -1.52
CA LEU A 200 12.51 1.28 -1.78
C LEU A 200 13.36 1.57 -0.53
N ILE A 201 12.72 1.74 0.63
CA ILE A 201 13.42 1.95 1.90
C ILE A 201 14.38 0.78 2.20
N MET A 202 13.96 -0.48 1.94
CA MET A 202 14.85 -1.64 2.15
C MET A 202 16.07 -1.60 1.24
N ILE A 203 15.87 -1.28 -0.06
CA ILE A 203 16.96 -1.15 -1.03
C ILE A 203 17.95 -0.09 -0.58
N VAL A 204 17.45 1.07 -0.16
CA VAL A 204 18.27 2.19 0.34
C VAL A 204 19.09 1.78 1.56
N ILE A 205 18.46 1.08 2.51
CA ILE A 205 19.15 0.57 3.71
C ILE A 205 20.23 -0.46 3.33
N PHE A 206 19.96 -1.39 2.40
CA PHE A 206 20.98 -2.34 1.94
C PHE A 206 22.19 -1.63 1.35
N ILE A 207 21.98 -0.61 0.52
CA ILE A 207 23.05 0.17 -0.12
C ILE A 207 23.87 0.93 0.91
N VAL A 208 23.22 1.63 1.85
CA VAL A 208 23.92 2.49 2.83
C VAL A 208 24.58 1.65 3.92
N ILE A 209 23.82 0.78 4.60
CA ILE A 209 24.30 -0.04 5.72
C ILE A 209 25.22 -1.16 5.25
N GLY A 210 25.09 -1.62 4.01
CA GLY A 210 25.99 -2.62 3.43
C GLY A 210 27.45 -2.18 3.43
N ARG A 211 27.70 -0.86 3.49
CA ARG A 211 29.04 -0.27 3.53
C ARG A 211 29.58 -0.11 4.95
N LEU A 212 28.92 -0.62 5.99
CA LEU A 212 29.31 -0.36 7.38
C LEU A 212 30.73 -0.85 7.72
N TYR A 213 31.14 -2.03 7.23
CA TYR A 213 32.44 -2.64 7.54
C TYR A 213 33.45 -2.63 6.37
N LEU A 214 32.97 -2.51 5.13
CA LEU A 214 33.82 -2.65 3.94
C LEU A 214 34.87 -1.54 3.71
N PRO A 215 34.62 -0.26 4.00
CA PRO A 215 35.64 0.79 3.89
C PRO A 215 36.86 0.50 4.78
N ASP A 216 36.64 -0.06 5.96
CA ASP A 216 37.70 -0.38 6.92
C ASP A 216 38.49 -1.61 6.47
N LYS A 217 37.80 -2.62 5.95
CA LYS A 217 38.40 -3.80 5.29
C LYS A 217 39.33 -3.40 4.15
N LYS A 218 38.83 -2.55 3.24
CA LYS A 218 39.59 -2.10 2.07
C LYS A 218 40.85 -1.31 2.45
N LYS A 219 40.84 -0.66 3.61
CA LYS A 219 42.00 0.09 4.14
C LYS A 219 42.91 -0.75 5.06
N GLY A 220 42.65 -2.05 5.20
CA GLY A 220 43.44 -2.93 6.08
C GLY A 220 43.29 -2.63 7.58
N LEU A 221 42.29 -1.85 7.98
CA LEU A 221 42.16 -1.35 9.35
C LEU A 221 41.62 -2.39 10.34
N LEU A 222 41.06 -3.51 9.86
CA LEU A 222 40.48 -4.54 10.73
C LEU A 222 41.51 -5.15 11.69
N GLN A 223 42.69 -5.49 11.20
CA GLN A 223 43.74 -6.11 12.03
C GLN A 223 44.14 -5.17 13.18
N LEU A 224 44.26 -3.87 12.91
CA LEU A 224 44.52 -2.83 13.90
C LEU A 224 43.34 -2.62 14.87
N GLN A 225 42.11 -2.86 14.44
CA GLN A 225 40.93 -2.78 15.31
C GLN A 225 40.89 -3.98 16.29
N TYR A 226 41.37 -5.16 15.91
CA TYR A 226 41.33 -6.33 16.80
C TYR A 226 42.43 -6.37 17.87
N THR A 227 43.51 -5.59 17.71
CA THR A 227 44.62 -5.52 18.70
C THR A 227 44.25 -4.78 19.98
N THR A 228 43.22 -3.94 20.00
CA THR A 228 42.90 -3.08 21.15
C THR A 228 41.50 -3.31 21.70
N LYS A 229 41.33 -3.11 23.03
CA LYS A 229 40.01 -3.18 23.69
C LYS A 229 39.03 -2.15 23.15
N MET A 230 39.51 -0.96 22.79
CA MET A 230 38.70 0.10 22.18
C MET A 230 38.29 -0.28 20.75
N GLY A 231 39.22 -0.86 19.98
CA GLY A 231 39.01 -1.43 18.66
C GLY A 231 37.91 -2.50 18.63
N ARG A 232 37.93 -3.44 19.58
CA ARG A 232 36.87 -4.47 19.76
C ARG A 232 35.52 -3.89 20.17
N GLY A 233 35.49 -2.71 20.77
CA GLY A 233 34.27 -1.96 21.12
C GLY A 233 33.62 -1.22 19.94
N LEU A 234 34.32 -1.06 18.81
CA LEU A 234 33.79 -0.34 17.64
C LEU A 234 32.58 -1.02 17.01
N PHE A 235 32.42 -2.34 17.17
CA PHE A 235 31.24 -3.06 16.68
C PHE A 235 29.93 -2.38 17.09
N TRP A 236 29.80 -2.04 18.38
CA TRP A 236 28.58 -1.39 18.89
C TRP A 236 28.46 0.05 18.42
N SER A 237 29.56 0.80 18.30
CA SER A 237 29.53 2.16 17.76
C SER A 237 29.09 2.18 16.29
N LYS A 238 29.57 1.23 15.48
CA LYS A 238 29.17 1.02 14.08
C LYS A 238 27.70 0.63 13.98
N LEU A 239 27.28 -0.34 14.77
CA LEU A 239 25.90 -0.80 14.76
C LEU A 239 24.94 0.32 15.17
N SER A 240 25.23 1.06 16.24
CA SER A 240 24.43 2.23 16.64
C SER A 240 24.38 3.31 15.57
N ALA A 241 25.50 3.63 14.93
CA ALA A 241 25.52 4.59 13.81
C ALA A 241 24.69 4.09 12.64
N GLY A 242 24.73 2.78 12.36
CA GLY A 242 23.88 2.13 11.37
C GLY A 242 22.39 2.25 11.71
N MET A 243 21.99 1.91 12.94
CA MET A 243 20.58 2.00 13.38
C MET A 243 20.05 3.43 13.34
N VAL A 244 20.85 4.41 13.77
CA VAL A 244 20.48 5.84 13.70
C VAL A 244 20.34 6.29 12.24
N THR A 245 21.25 5.86 11.36
CA THR A 245 21.15 6.14 9.92
C THR A 245 19.91 5.52 9.31
N THR A 246 19.59 4.27 9.66
CA THR A 246 18.36 3.58 9.24
C THR A 246 17.12 4.31 9.68
N PHE A 247 17.07 4.75 10.94
CA PHE A 247 15.95 5.54 11.45
C PHE A 247 15.76 6.82 10.63
N ILE A 248 16.82 7.64 10.49
CA ILE A 248 16.77 8.91 9.75
C ILE A 248 16.33 8.70 8.29
N LEU A 249 16.92 7.72 7.58
CA LEU A 249 16.56 7.43 6.20
C LEU A 249 15.10 6.96 6.09
N THR A 250 14.68 6.04 6.96
CA THR A 250 13.29 5.56 6.97
C THR A 250 12.31 6.71 7.20
N THR A 251 12.57 7.57 8.20
CA THR A 251 11.74 8.75 8.47
C THR A 251 11.73 9.72 7.30
N MET A 252 12.87 9.97 6.66
CA MET A 252 12.95 10.87 5.50
C MET A 252 12.13 10.37 4.32
N TYR A 253 12.26 9.08 3.98
CA TYR A 253 11.50 8.48 2.87
C TYR A 253 10.01 8.40 3.18
N LEU A 254 9.63 8.04 4.41
CA LEU A 254 8.22 8.09 4.83
C LEU A 254 7.67 9.52 4.80
N GLY A 255 8.45 10.51 5.23
CA GLY A 255 8.08 11.92 5.15
C GLY A 255 7.82 12.36 3.71
N LEU A 256 8.74 12.04 2.79
CA LEU A 256 8.54 12.31 1.36
C LEU A 256 7.33 11.57 0.79
N PHE A 257 7.13 10.31 1.16
CA PHE A 257 5.95 9.54 0.77
C PHE A 257 4.66 10.22 1.24
N PHE A 258 4.56 10.61 2.51
CA PHE A 258 3.34 11.26 3.02
C PHE A 258 3.11 12.65 2.42
N LEU A 259 4.17 13.40 2.09
CA LEU A 259 4.07 14.66 1.34
C LEU A 259 3.54 14.46 -0.08
N LEU A 260 3.89 13.36 -0.74
CA LEU A 260 3.36 13.03 -2.05
C LEU A 260 1.92 12.51 -1.94
N TYR A 261 1.67 11.61 -0.99
CA TYR A 261 0.35 11.01 -0.76
C TYR A 261 -0.70 12.03 -0.32
N SER A 262 -0.32 13.11 0.37
CA SER A 262 -1.27 14.18 0.73
C SER A 262 -1.90 14.86 -0.48
N ARG A 263 -1.25 14.79 -1.67
CA ARG A 263 -1.81 15.32 -2.92
C ARG A 263 -2.99 14.52 -3.44
N ASN A 264 -3.18 13.29 -2.96
CA ASN A 264 -4.28 12.42 -3.37
C ASN A 264 -5.60 12.76 -2.64
N GLU A 265 -5.57 13.70 -1.69
CA GLU A 265 -6.73 14.22 -0.97
C GLU A 265 -7.64 13.10 -0.42
N THR A 266 -7.09 12.30 0.50
CA THR A 266 -7.77 11.14 1.10
C THR A 266 -8.06 11.32 2.59
N SER A 267 -7.76 12.50 3.14
CA SER A 267 -7.83 12.77 4.59
C SER A 267 -9.25 12.69 5.15
N MET A 268 -10.28 12.96 4.35
CA MET A 268 -11.68 12.82 4.79
C MET A 268 -12.05 11.38 5.18
N PHE A 269 -11.31 10.38 4.67
CA PHE A 269 -11.55 8.96 4.94
C PHE A 269 -10.73 8.41 6.11
N TRP A 270 -9.90 9.21 6.77
CA TRP A 270 -9.00 8.73 7.84
C TRP A 270 -9.72 8.10 9.02
N SER A 271 -10.90 8.62 9.37
CA SER A 271 -11.74 8.11 10.45
C SER A 271 -12.64 6.95 10.03
N SER A 272 -12.72 6.63 8.73
CA SER A 272 -13.54 5.52 8.25
C SER A 272 -12.89 4.18 8.60
N GLU A 273 -13.70 3.22 9.04
CA GLU A 273 -13.24 1.87 9.35
C GLU A 273 -12.93 1.05 8.10
N LEU A 274 -11.95 0.14 8.20
CA LEU A 274 -11.66 -0.85 7.16
C LEU A 274 -12.78 -1.87 6.96
N SER A 275 -13.65 -2.05 7.95
CA SER A 275 -14.92 -2.78 7.87
C SER A 275 -15.96 -2.05 7.01
N SER A 276 -15.55 -1.42 5.92
CA SER A 276 -16.45 -0.76 4.97
C SER A 276 -17.09 -1.78 4.04
N PHE A 277 -18.36 -1.53 3.67
CA PHE A 277 -19.09 -2.34 2.68
C PHE A 277 -18.34 -2.48 1.35
N SER A 278 -17.54 -1.49 0.94
CA SER A 278 -16.76 -1.53 -0.31
C SER A 278 -15.56 -2.48 -0.25
N LEU A 279 -15.10 -2.80 0.97
CA LEU A 279 -13.91 -3.62 1.22
C LEU A 279 -14.25 -5.06 1.56
N VAL A 280 -15.51 -5.41 1.85
CA VAL A 280 -15.93 -6.74 2.31
C VAL A 280 -15.38 -7.87 1.44
N GLY A 281 -15.45 -7.75 0.10
CA GLY A 281 -14.94 -8.75 -0.84
C GLY A 281 -13.43 -8.70 -1.12
N GLN A 282 -12.75 -7.64 -0.68
CA GLN A 282 -11.37 -7.34 -1.06
C GLN A 282 -10.41 -7.48 0.13
N MET A 283 -10.78 -6.88 1.27
CA MET A 283 -9.98 -6.84 2.47
C MET A 283 -10.87 -6.80 3.71
N LEU A 284 -10.74 -7.82 4.54
CA LEU A 284 -11.23 -7.82 5.93
C LEU A 284 -10.08 -8.12 6.86
N SER A 285 -10.02 -7.39 7.98
CA SER A 285 -8.93 -7.47 8.96
C SER A 285 -9.34 -8.22 10.23
N TRP A 286 -8.37 -8.89 10.84
CA TRP A 286 -8.49 -9.46 12.19
C TRP A 286 -8.72 -8.39 13.26
N TYR A 287 -8.38 -7.14 12.98
CA TYR A 287 -8.55 -5.98 13.87
C TYR A 287 -9.49 -4.94 13.26
N ASP A 288 -10.24 -4.26 14.12
CA ASP A 288 -11.18 -3.19 13.77
C ASP A 288 -10.39 -1.87 13.66
N PHE A 289 -9.65 -1.69 12.56
CA PHE A 289 -8.88 -0.47 12.34
C PHE A 289 -9.69 0.59 11.60
N THR A 290 -9.55 1.83 12.02
CA THR A 290 -9.74 2.99 11.15
C THR A 290 -8.66 3.02 10.07
N PHE A 291 -8.92 3.73 8.98
CA PHE A 291 -7.94 3.89 7.91
C PHE A 291 -6.64 4.54 8.42
N LEU A 292 -6.74 5.53 9.32
CA LEU A 292 -5.57 6.16 9.94
C LEU A 292 -4.77 5.20 10.83
N GLU A 293 -5.42 4.37 11.62
CA GLU A 293 -4.74 3.36 12.43
C GLU A 293 -4.03 2.34 11.56
N TYR A 294 -4.64 1.92 10.45
CA TYR A 294 -4.00 1.06 9.47
C TYR A 294 -2.74 1.69 8.85
N ILE A 295 -2.79 2.98 8.54
CA ILE A 295 -1.61 3.76 8.12
C ILE A 295 -0.53 3.71 9.22
N GLY A 296 -0.89 3.91 10.49
CA GLY A 296 0.03 3.81 11.62
C GLY A 296 0.68 2.44 11.77
N VAL A 297 -0.10 1.36 11.63
CA VAL A 297 0.38 -0.02 11.70
C VAL A 297 1.36 -0.32 10.57
N THR A 298 1.04 0.06 9.33
CA THR A 298 1.93 -0.15 8.18
C THR A 298 3.26 0.63 8.32
N VAL A 299 3.22 1.83 8.89
CA VAL A 299 4.44 2.59 9.26
C VAL A 299 5.28 1.85 10.31
N ALA A 300 4.65 1.33 11.37
CA ALA A 300 5.36 0.54 12.39
C ALA A 300 6.01 -0.73 11.81
N ILE A 301 5.33 -1.39 10.88
CA ILE A 301 5.85 -2.54 10.14
C ILE A 301 7.08 -2.15 9.31
N ILE A 302 7.02 -1.02 8.59
CA ILE A 302 8.16 -0.52 7.79
C ILE A 302 9.38 -0.23 8.68
N TYR A 303 9.22 0.42 9.84
CA TYR A 303 10.34 0.62 10.75
C TYR A 303 10.93 -0.72 11.22
N THR A 304 10.08 -1.68 11.58
CA THR A 304 10.52 -3.01 12.00
C THR A 304 11.34 -3.69 10.90
N LEU A 305 10.84 -3.68 9.66
CA LEU A 305 11.53 -4.22 8.49
C LEU A 305 12.84 -3.48 8.19
N ALA A 306 12.86 -2.16 8.32
CA ALA A 306 14.03 -1.33 8.12
C ALA A 306 15.15 -1.69 9.10
N PHE A 307 14.83 -1.84 10.39
CA PHE A 307 15.81 -2.24 11.40
C PHE A 307 16.30 -3.68 11.20
N CYS A 308 15.40 -4.62 10.86
CA CYS A 308 15.79 -6.00 10.54
C CYS A 308 16.73 -6.04 9.33
N THR A 309 16.41 -5.28 8.27
CA THR A 309 17.22 -5.15 7.06
C THR A 309 18.59 -4.55 7.37
N ALA A 310 18.65 -3.52 8.20
CA ALA A 310 19.90 -2.91 8.64
C ALA A 310 20.76 -3.91 9.42
N ALA A 311 20.17 -4.70 10.32
CA ALA A 311 20.87 -5.73 11.07
C ALA A 311 21.44 -6.83 10.16
N ILE A 312 20.65 -7.34 9.23
CA ILE A 312 21.07 -8.35 8.25
C ILE A 312 22.17 -7.78 7.34
N SER A 313 21.97 -6.57 6.82
CA SER A 313 22.93 -5.87 5.96
C SER A 313 24.27 -5.65 6.67
N ALA A 314 24.24 -5.20 7.93
CA ALA A 314 25.42 -5.03 8.76
C ALA A 314 26.14 -6.36 9.00
N MET A 315 25.40 -7.44 9.24
CA MET A 315 25.96 -8.79 9.39
C MET A 315 26.68 -9.22 8.11
N ILE A 316 26.01 -9.18 6.95
CA ILE A 316 26.60 -9.58 5.67
C ILE A 316 27.86 -8.75 5.40
N SER A 317 27.79 -7.42 5.56
CA SER A 317 28.94 -6.50 5.42
C SER A 317 30.12 -6.89 6.31
N SER A 318 29.84 -7.34 7.54
CA SER A 318 30.87 -7.76 8.48
C SER A 318 31.56 -9.07 8.08
N ILE A 319 30.94 -9.91 7.25
CA ILE A 319 31.48 -11.22 6.85
C ILE A 319 32.17 -11.13 5.49
N VAL A 320 31.51 -10.53 4.49
CA VAL A 320 31.98 -10.53 3.11
C VAL A 320 33.28 -9.73 2.91
N PRO A 321 34.17 -10.15 1.99
CA PRO A 321 35.47 -9.50 1.82
C PRO A 321 35.40 -8.21 0.99
N ASN A 322 34.44 -8.10 0.07
CA ASN A 322 34.35 -7.01 -0.89
C ASN A 322 32.90 -6.65 -1.26
N TYR A 323 32.72 -5.58 -2.03
CA TYR A 323 31.41 -5.07 -2.45
C TYR A 323 30.67 -5.98 -3.44
N MET A 324 31.37 -6.71 -4.31
CA MET A 324 30.72 -7.59 -5.28
C MET A 324 30.03 -8.75 -4.57
N THR A 325 30.73 -9.38 -3.62
CA THR A 325 30.17 -10.44 -2.77
C THR A 325 29.04 -9.91 -1.88
N LEU A 326 29.16 -8.69 -1.35
CA LEU A 326 28.08 -8.05 -0.57
C LEU A 326 26.77 -8.01 -1.37
N VAL A 327 26.82 -7.46 -2.59
CA VAL A 327 25.65 -7.33 -3.46
C VAL A 327 25.08 -8.71 -3.79
N GLY A 328 25.94 -9.69 -4.11
CA GLY A 328 25.51 -11.06 -4.38
C GLY A 328 24.73 -11.72 -3.23
N PHE A 329 25.08 -11.43 -1.97
CA PHE A 329 24.32 -11.92 -0.81
C PHE A 329 23.09 -11.08 -0.48
N GLN A 330 23.14 -9.76 -0.70
CA GLN A 330 22.01 -8.88 -0.39
C GLN A 330 20.84 -9.05 -1.37
N ILE A 331 21.09 -9.34 -2.64
CA ILE A 331 20.04 -9.47 -3.66
C ILE A 331 19.01 -10.56 -3.30
N PRO A 332 19.40 -11.82 -3.00
CA PRO A 332 18.42 -12.86 -2.63
C PRO A 332 17.60 -12.49 -1.41
N VAL A 333 18.23 -11.86 -0.41
CA VAL A 333 17.53 -11.40 0.81
C VAL A 333 16.55 -10.27 0.46
N ALA A 334 16.96 -9.32 -0.38
CA ALA A 334 16.10 -8.24 -0.83
C ALA A 334 14.88 -8.76 -1.61
N ILE A 335 15.07 -9.75 -2.49
CA ILE A 335 13.96 -10.41 -3.22
C ILE A 335 13.01 -11.08 -2.23
N LEU A 336 13.53 -11.86 -1.28
CA LEU A 336 12.69 -12.53 -0.28
C LEU A 336 11.89 -11.53 0.57
N LEU A 337 12.51 -10.43 1.01
CA LEU A 337 11.82 -9.37 1.75
C LEU A 337 10.77 -8.66 0.88
N ALA A 338 11.07 -8.39 -0.39
CA ALA A 338 10.12 -7.77 -1.32
C ALA A 338 8.90 -8.68 -1.58
N LEU A 339 9.10 -9.99 -1.68
CA LEU A 339 8.01 -10.97 -1.78
C LEU A 339 7.18 -10.99 -0.49
N LEU A 340 7.80 -11.01 0.69
CA LEU A 340 7.08 -10.96 1.96
C LEU A 340 6.26 -9.67 2.11
N ILE A 341 6.81 -8.53 1.69
CA ILE A 341 6.10 -7.24 1.66
C ILE A 341 4.88 -7.31 0.72
N SER A 342 5.09 -7.79 -0.50
CA SER A 342 4.09 -7.78 -1.57
C SER A 342 2.99 -8.82 -1.39
N SER A 343 3.24 -9.90 -0.65
CA SER A 343 2.28 -10.98 -0.44
C SER A 343 1.61 -10.94 0.93
N PHE A 344 2.24 -10.34 1.95
CA PHE A 344 1.76 -10.39 3.34
C PHE A 344 1.85 -9.05 4.06
N LEU A 345 3.07 -8.53 4.26
CA LEU A 345 3.35 -7.58 5.34
C LEU A 345 2.86 -6.14 5.09
N LEU A 346 2.62 -5.74 3.84
CA LEU A 346 2.05 -4.41 3.52
C LEU A 346 0.82 -4.44 2.61
N VAL A 347 0.52 -5.56 1.94
CA VAL A 347 -0.65 -5.68 1.05
C VAL A 347 -1.88 -6.26 1.75
N HIS A 348 -1.65 -7.26 2.62
CA HIS A 348 -2.72 -7.98 3.31
C HIS A 348 -2.51 -7.93 4.82
N VAL A 349 -2.13 -6.76 5.35
CA VAL A 349 -1.79 -6.60 6.77
C VAL A 349 -2.96 -7.05 7.65
N PHE A 350 -2.73 -8.11 8.44
CA PHE A 350 -3.74 -8.74 9.29
C PHE A 350 -5.04 -9.13 8.57
N SER A 351 -4.98 -9.41 7.27
CA SER A 351 -6.14 -9.92 6.53
C SER A 351 -6.62 -11.26 7.10
N ILE A 352 -7.94 -11.45 7.17
CA ILE A 352 -8.59 -12.70 7.59
C ILE A 352 -8.35 -13.86 6.62
N MET A 353 -7.87 -13.58 5.41
CA MET A 353 -7.47 -14.59 4.43
C MET A 353 -6.28 -15.42 4.92
N ASN A 354 -5.48 -14.85 5.82
CA ASN A 354 -4.37 -15.55 6.45
C ASN A 354 -4.63 -15.70 7.96
N ALA A 355 -4.16 -16.80 8.55
CA ALA A 355 -4.31 -17.00 9.98
C ALA A 355 -3.48 -15.98 10.78
N LEU A 356 -4.06 -15.42 11.85
CA LEU A 356 -3.44 -14.34 12.63
C LEU A 356 -2.05 -14.69 13.18
N TRP A 357 -1.84 -15.94 13.61
CA TRP A 357 -0.58 -16.41 14.16
C TRP A 357 0.58 -16.40 13.13
N VAL A 358 0.28 -16.44 11.83
CA VAL A 358 1.29 -16.38 10.75
C VAL A 358 1.99 -15.03 10.77
N TYR A 359 1.25 -13.93 10.93
CA TYR A 359 1.82 -12.58 11.03
C TYR A 359 2.78 -12.49 12.23
N TRP A 360 2.34 -12.95 13.40
CA TRP A 360 3.16 -12.94 14.60
C TRP A 360 4.40 -13.82 14.47
N LEU A 361 4.29 -15.00 13.86
CA LEU A 361 5.43 -15.88 13.61
C LEU A 361 6.46 -15.21 12.71
N ILE A 362 6.03 -14.54 11.64
CA ILE A 362 6.93 -13.81 10.74
C ILE A 362 7.61 -12.65 11.47
N PHE A 363 6.86 -11.82 12.20
CA PHE A 363 7.43 -10.68 12.92
C PHE A 363 8.41 -11.12 14.01
N ILE A 364 8.03 -12.10 14.83
CA ILE A 364 8.90 -12.66 15.87
C ILE A 364 10.13 -13.29 15.20
N GLY A 365 9.96 -14.03 14.11
CA GLY A 365 11.06 -14.63 13.37
C GLY A 365 12.05 -13.59 12.84
N LEU A 366 11.58 -12.49 12.26
CA LEU A 366 12.41 -11.40 11.75
C LEU A 366 13.16 -10.69 12.88
N VAL A 367 12.47 -10.31 13.96
CA VAL A 367 13.06 -9.58 15.09
C VAL A 367 14.02 -10.47 15.88
N ALA A 368 13.61 -11.68 16.25
CA ALA A 368 14.44 -12.63 16.98
C ALA A 368 15.63 -13.12 16.12
N GLY A 369 15.40 -13.37 14.84
CA GLY A 369 16.45 -13.76 13.89
C GLY A 369 17.51 -12.67 13.74
N SER A 370 17.09 -11.43 13.46
CA SER A 370 18.02 -10.30 13.33
C SER A 370 18.75 -9.97 14.64
N GLY A 371 18.06 -10.00 15.77
CA GLY A 371 18.66 -9.79 17.10
C GLY A 371 19.64 -10.89 17.48
N GLY A 372 19.29 -12.16 17.24
CA GLY A 372 20.14 -13.32 17.48
C GLY A 372 21.43 -13.25 16.65
N ILE A 373 21.31 -12.92 15.38
CA ILE A 373 22.45 -12.69 14.47
C ILE A 373 23.42 -11.64 15.04
N LEU A 374 22.91 -10.49 15.45
CA LEU A 374 23.74 -9.41 16.01
C LEU A 374 24.42 -9.83 17.32
N PHE A 375 23.71 -10.57 18.17
CA PHE A 375 24.23 -11.09 19.42
C PHE A 375 25.38 -12.09 19.20
N PHE A 376 25.20 -13.07 18.31
CA PHE A 376 26.25 -14.03 17.96
C PHE A 376 27.46 -13.33 17.35
N ARG A 377 27.26 -12.34 16.48
CA ARG A 377 28.36 -11.57 15.89
C ARG A 377 29.12 -10.79 16.96
N SER A 378 28.42 -10.11 17.87
CA SER A 378 29.03 -9.37 18.99
C SER A 378 29.90 -10.27 19.86
N ARG A 379 29.46 -11.52 20.15
CA ARG A 379 30.27 -12.49 20.90
C ARG A 379 31.53 -12.90 20.15
N ARG A 380 31.46 -13.11 18.83
CA ARG A 380 32.64 -13.41 18.01
C ARG A 380 33.64 -12.27 17.99
N GLU A 381 33.17 -11.03 17.81
CA GLU A 381 34.04 -9.83 17.81
C GLU A 381 34.80 -9.64 19.13
N LYS A 382 34.22 -10.07 20.26
CA LYS A 382 34.90 -10.02 21.58
C LYS A 382 35.97 -11.11 21.77
N ARG A 383 35.92 -12.20 21.00
CA ARG A 383 36.77 -13.39 21.13
C ARG A 383 37.71 -13.62 19.93
N ALA A 384 37.68 -12.73 18.94
CA ALA A 384 38.51 -12.85 17.75
C ALA A 384 39.98 -12.56 18.12
N ASP A 385 40.79 -13.61 18.11
CA ASP A 385 42.25 -13.50 18.18
C ASP A 385 42.84 -13.29 16.79
N ILE A 386 43.95 -12.55 16.76
CA ILE A 386 44.70 -12.29 15.53
C ILE A 386 45.51 -13.55 15.25
N THR A 387 45.06 -14.35 14.28
CA THR A 387 45.91 -15.37 13.64
C THR A 387 46.40 -14.88 12.30
#